data_AF-A0A7T8H0D8-F1
#
_entry.id   AF-A0A7T8H0D8-F1
#
_cell.length_a   1.000
_cell.length_b   1.000
_cell.length_c   1.000
_cell.angle_alpha   90.00
_cell.angle_beta   90.00
_cell.angle_gamma   90.00
#
_symmetry.space_group_name_H-M   'P 1'
#
loop_
_entity.id
_entity.type
_entity.pdbx_description
1 polymer ?
#
loop_
_entity_poly.entity_id
_entity_poly.type
_entity_poly.pdbx_seq_one_letter_code
_entity_poly.pdbx_strand_id
1 'polypeptide(L)'
;MAYLEENNLLPEQNLGFRRGRSTTTALINAISKWYDLIKDFGSVAMAAFDFFDDFDTLSSEVIFIVVTAVMANGISENLMQYADDSAIWVDNLNELTLSAQALADVSADMGLILN
;
A
#
# COMPACT_ATOMS: atom_id res chain seq x y z
N MET A 1 -2.95 4.42 17.37
CA MET A 1 -2.82 2.97 17.16
C MET A 1 -3.83 2.12 17.96
N ALA A 2 -3.76 2.02 19.30
CA ALA A 2 -4.69 1.15 20.06
C ALA A 2 -6.18 1.42 19.79
N TYR A 3 -6.60 2.69 19.80
CA TYR A 3 -7.97 3.10 19.46
C TYR A 3 -8.40 2.69 18.04
N LEU A 4 -7.49 2.73 17.06
CA LEU A 4 -7.81 2.42 15.67
C LEU A 4 -7.91 0.90 15.44
N GLU A 5 -7.06 0.12 16.12
CA GLU A 5 -7.16 -1.35 16.13
C GLU A 5 -8.43 -1.80 16.84
N GLU A 6 -8.76 -1.23 18.00
CA GLU A 6 -9.97 -1.57 18.76
C GLU A 6 -11.27 -1.25 18.01
N ASN A 7 -11.24 -0.24 17.13
CA ASN A 7 -12.40 0.16 16.32
C ASN A 7 -12.38 -0.39 14.89
N ASN A 8 -11.47 -1.32 14.55
CA ASN A 8 -11.31 -1.88 13.20
C ASN A 8 -11.13 -0.83 12.09
N LEU A 9 -10.53 0.31 12.44
CA LEU A 9 -10.25 1.41 11.50
C LEU A 9 -8.91 1.20 10.79
N LEU A 10 -8.09 0.25 11.26
CA LEU A 10 -6.87 -0.19 10.60
C LEU A 10 -7.12 -1.45 9.78
N PRO A 11 -7.04 -1.38 8.45
CA PRO A 11 -7.25 -2.53 7.60
C PRO A 11 -6.05 -3.49 7.61
N GLU A 12 -6.28 -4.67 7.05
CA GLU A 12 -5.35 -5.79 7.16
C GLU A 12 -4.08 -5.64 6.34
N GLN A 13 -4.04 -4.72 5.38
CA GLN A 13 -2.89 -4.45 4.52
C GLN A 13 -1.84 -3.58 5.23
N ASN A 14 -2.22 -2.86 6.29
CA ASN A 14 -1.28 -2.15 7.13
C ASN A 14 -0.67 -3.13 8.14
N LEU A 15 0.64 -3.30 8.02
CA LEU A 15 1.45 -4.21 8.83
C LEU A 15 2.42 -3.45 9.75
N GLY A 16 2.63 -2.16 9.48
CA GLY A 16 3.50 -1.29 10.26
C GLY A 16 2.90 -0.95 11.63
N PHE A 17 3.75 -0.87 12.65
CA PHE A 17 3.38 -0.45 14.01
C PHE A 17 2.25 -1.27 14.69
N ARG A 18 1.96 -2.49 14.21
CA ARG A 18 0.93 -3.38 14.77
C ARG A 18 1.52 -4.51 15.59
N ARG A 19 0.87 -4.83 16.71
CA ARG A 19 1.34 -5.89 17.60
C ARG A 19 1.17 -7.26 16.93
N GLY A 20 2.25 -8.02 16.84
CA GLY A 20 2.24 -9.36 16.21
C GLY A 20 2.36 -9.35 14.68
N ARG A 21 2.60 -8.18 14.07
CA ARG A 21 2.95 -8.06 12.65
C ARG A 21 4.37 -7.52 12.55
N SER A 22 5.15 -8.10 11.65
CA SER A 22 6.55 -7.70 11.40
C SER A 22 6.78 -7.60 9.90
N THR A 23 7.91 -7.00 9.54
CA THR A 23 8.40 -6.98 8.15
C THR A 23 8.47 -8.39 7.56
N THR A 24 8.80 -9.40 8.36
CA THR A 24 8.81 -10.80 7.90
C THR A 24 7.42 -11.27 7.48
N THR A 25 6.40 -11.00 8.29
CA THR A 25 5.01 -11.37 7.95
C THR A 25 4.54 -10.61 6.71
N ALA A 26 4.97 -9.36 6.53
CA ALA A 26 4.69 -8.55 5.34
C ALA A 26 5.24 -9.18 4.07
N LEU A 27 6.52 -9.54 4.09
CA LEU A 27 7.17 -10.18 2.95
C LEU A 27 6.56 -11.54 2.62
N ILE A 28 6.22 -12.36 3.63
CA ILE A 28 5.57 -13.66 3.41
C ILE A 28 4.22 -13.48 2.71
N ASN A 29 3.41 -12.51 3.14
CA ASN A 29 2.12 -12.22 2.52
C ASN A 29 2.28 -11.75 1.07
N ALA A 30 3.21 -10.82 0.82
CA ALA A 30 3.48 -10.30 -0.52
C ALA A 30 3.96 -11.40 -1.47
N ILE A 31 4.94 -12.22 -1.04
CA ILE A 31 5.47 -13.33 -1.84
C ILE A 31 4.39 -14.36 -2.17
N SER A 32 3.51 -14.67 -1.22
CA SER A 32 2.41 -15.62 -1.45
C SER A 32 1.46 -15.10 -2.54
N LYS A 33 1.10 -13.81 -2.48
CA LYS A 33 0.25 -13.17 -3.51
C LYS A 33 0.95 -13.08 -4.87
N TRP A 34 2.23 -12.76 -4.90
CA TRP A 34 2.99 -12.75 -6.16
C TRP A 34 3.10 -14.14 -6.77
N TYR A 35 3.26 -15.17 -5.95
CA TYR A 35 3.29 -16.55 -6.43
C TYR A 35 1.97 -16.92 -7.13
N ASP A 36 0.82 -16.58 -6.54
CA ASP A 36 -0.49 -16.82 -7.14
C ASP A 36 -0.65 -16.07 -8.47
N LEU A 37 -0.27 -14.79 -8.52
CA LEU A 37 -0.33 -13.99 -9.75
C LEU A 37 0.61 -14.50 -10.85
N ILE A 38 1.84 -14.90 -10.51
CA ILE A 38 2.78 -15.49 -11.46
C ILE A 38 2.22 -16.81 -12.00
N LYS A 39 1.61 -17.63 -11.13
CA LYS A 39 1.03 -18.91 -11.53
C LYS A 39 -0.15 -18.73 -12.49
N ASP A 40 -1.01 -17.75 -12.24
CA ASP A 40 -2.24 -17.55 -12.99
C ASP A 40 -2.04 -16.71 -14.27
N PHE A 41 -1.13 -15.73 -14.23
CA PHE A 41 -0.95 -14.74 -15.30
C PHE A 41 0.46 -14.72 -15.91
N GLY A 42 1.43 -15.43 -15.32
CA GLY A 42 2.80 -15.53 -15.82
C GLY A 42 3.71 -14.36 -15.46
N SER A 43 3.18 -13.27 -14.91
CA SER A 43 3.94 -12.08 -14.51
C SER A 43 3.26 -11.29 -13.41
N VAL A 44 4.05 -10.48 -12.70
CA VAL A 44 3.59 -9.47 -11.74
C VAL A 44 4.25 -8.15 -12.08
N ALA A 45 3.45 -7.10 -12.24
CA ALA A 45 3.92 -5.74 -12.31
C ALA A 45 3.78 -5.10 -10.91
N MET A 46 4.81 -4.40 -10.44
CA MET A 46 4.83 -3.80 -9.10
C MET A 46 5.34 -2.36 -9.15
N ALA A 47 4.75 -1.49 -8.34
CA ALA A 47 5.24 -0.16 -8.05
C ALA A 47 5.39 -0.01 -6.54
N ALA A 48 6.56 0.47 -6.11
CA ALA A 48 6.85 0.79 -4.73
C ALA A 48 6.97 2.31 -4.61
N PHE A 49 6.46 2.84 -3.51
CA PHE A 49 6.36 4.25 -3.22
C PHE A 49 6.88 4.49 -1.82
N ASP A 50 7.62 5.59 -1.70
CA ASP A 50 8.14 6.11 -0.45
C ASP A 50 7.76 7.59 -0.36
N PHE A 51 7.33 8.03 0.82
CA PHE A 51 6.86 9.38 1.05
C PHE A 51 7.98 10.20 1.70
N PHE A 52 8.26 11.38 1.16
CA PHE A 52 9.32 12.25 1.69
C PHE A 52 8.89 12.95 2.99
N ASP A 53 9.72 12.82 4.03
CA ASP A 53 9.59 13.57 5.32
C ASP A 53 8.21 13.40 5.98
N ASP A 54 7.69 12.18 5.87
CA ASP A 54 6.36 11.76 6.26
C ASP A 54 6.12 11.89 7.78
N PHE A 55 7.11 11.55 8.62
CA PHE A 55 6.98 11.58 10.08
C PHE A 55 6.92 12.98 10.69
N ASP A 56 7.49 13.99 10.02
CA ASP A 56 7.48 15.38 10.50
C ASP A 56 6.20 16.12 10.08
N THR A 57 5.50 15.62 9.06
CA THR A 57 4.45 16.38 8.38
C THR A 57 3.07 15.73 8.43
N LEU A 58 2.98 14.40 8.48
CA LEU A 58 1.70 13.67 8.42
C LEU A 58 1.68 12.41 9.29
N SER A 59 0.47 11.98 9.67
CA SER A 59 0.31 10.67 10.27
C SER A 59 0.27 9.59 9.19
N SER A 60 0.82 8.41 9.51
CA SER A 60 0.81 7.22 8.63
C SER A 60 -0.61 6.83 8.18
N GLU A 61 -1.64 7.30 8.88
CA GLU A 61 -3.04 7.11 8.52
C GLU A 61 -3.47 7.93 7.29
N VAL A 62 -2.92 9.13 7.09
CA VAL A 62 -3.24 9.98 5.93
C VAL A 62 -2.68 9.36 4.65
N ILE A 63 -1.44 8.88 4.72
CA ILE A 63 -0.79 8.12 3.64
C ILE A 63 -1.65 6.90 3.28
N PHE A 64 -2.16 6.21 4.28
CA PHE A 64 -3.00 5.05 4.07
C PHE A 64 -4.36 5.38 3.40
N ILE A 65 -5.03 6.48 3.79
CA ILE A 65 -6.27 6.92 3.14
C ILE A 65 -6.03 7.22 1.65
N VAL A 66 -4.92 7.86 1.32
CA VAL A 66 -4.52 8.17 -0.06
C VAL A 66 -4.36 6.89 -0.88
N VAL A 67 -3.56 5.94 -0.38
CA VAL A 67 -3.32 4.67 -1.06
C VAL A 67 -4.62 3.87 -1.21
N THR A 68 -5.48 3.86 -0.21
CA THR A 68 -6.75 3.10 -0.24
C THR A 68 -7.79 3.75 -1.14
N ALA A 69 -7.90 5.08 -1.15
CA ALA A 69 -8.82 5.80 -2.03
C ALA A 69 -8.48 5.58 -3.51
N VAL A 70 -7.19 5.46 -3.81
CA VAL A 70 -6.68 5.12 -5.15
C VAL A 70 -7.03 3.68 -5.54
N MET A 71 -6.93 2.76 -4.58
CA MET A 71 -7.15 1.32 -4.78
C MET A 71 -8.62 0.88 -4.69
N ALA A 72 -9.53 1.74 -4.19
CA ALA A 72 -10.97 1.52 -4.22
C ALA A 72 -11.56 1.40 -5.65
N ASN A 73 -10.72 1.64 -6.67
CA ASN A 73 -11.00 1.32 -8.08
C ASN A 73 -10.78 -0.16 -8.45
N GLY A 74 -10.42 -1.05 -7.51
CA GLY A 74 -10.45 -2.52 -7.72
C GLY A 74 -9.23 -3.32 -7.22
N ILE A 75 -8.27 -2.72 -6.51
CA ILE A 75 -6.92 -3.30 -6.30
C ILE A 75 -6.60 -3.57 -4.82
N SER A 76 -7.57 -3.49 -3.92
CA SER A 76 -7.34 -3.49 -2.47
C SER A 76 -6.62 -4.72 -1.88
N GLU A 77 -6.60 -5.86 -2.59
CA GLU A 77 -5.92 -7.08 -2.12
C GLU A 77 -4.42 -7.14 -2.44
N ASN A 78 -3.95 -6.28 -3.34
CA ASN A 78 -2.59 -6.32 -3.85
C ASN A 78 -1.72 -5.16 -3.34
N LEU A 79 -1.94 -4.80 -2.08
CA LEU A 79 -1.23 -3.75 -1.37
C LEU A 79 -0.45 -4.33 -0.20
N MET A 80 0.78 -3.87 -0.04
CA MET A 80 1.52 -3.94 1.21
C MET A 80 1.81 -2.52 1.69
N GLN A 81 1.55 -2.26 2.97
CA GLN A 81 2.05 -1.06 3.60
C GLN A 81 2.75 -1.40 4.92
N TYR A 82 3.91 -0.79 5.12
CA TYR A 82 4.67 -0.85 6.36
C TYR A 82 5.22 0.54 6.66
N ALA A 83 4.55 1.28 7.55
CA ALA A 83 4.85 2.70 7.77
C ALA A 83 4.58 3.57 6.51
N ASP A 84 5.54 4.37 6.09
CA ASP A 84 5.63 5.10 4.80
C ASP A 84 5.69 4.15 3.61
N ASP A 85 6.51 3.10 3.72
CA ASP A 85 6.76 2.18 2.62
C ASP A 85 5.46 1.52 2.14
N SER A 86 5.13 1.78 0.89
CA SER A 86 3.90 1.28 0.26
C SER A 86 4.23 0.63 -1.06
N ALA A 87 3.67 -0.55 -1.33
CA ALA A 87 3.87 -1.25 -2.59
C ALA A 87 2.56 -1.82 -3.10
N ILE A 88 2.27 -1.56 -4.38
CA ILE A 88 1.13 -2.11 -5.10
C ILE A 88 1.61 -3.08 -6.18
N TRP A 89 0.86 -4.13 -6.44
CA TRP A 89 1.15 -5.05 -7.53
C TRP A 89 -0.11 -5.47 -8.29
N VAL A 90 0.03 -5.81 -9.57
CA VAL A 90 -1.06 -6.23 -10.44
C VAL A 90 -0.54 -7.19 -11.51
N ASP A 91 -1.45 -7.85 -12.23
CA ASP A 91 -1.10 -8.79 -13.30
C ASP A 91 -0.70 -8.11 -14.63
N ASN A 92 -0.99 -6.81 -14.78
CA ASN A 92 -0.77 -6.07 -16.03
C ASN A 92 -0.21 -4.65 -15.82
N LEU A 93 0.68 -4.22 -16.72
CA LEU A 93 1.39 -2.93 -16.61
C LEU A 93 0.48 -1.71 -16.78
N ASN A 94 -0.60 -1.83 -17.54
CA ASN A 94 -1.53 -0.71 -17.80
C ASN A 94 -2.25 -0.32 -16.51
N GLU A 95 -2.77 -1.31 -15.79
CA GLU A 95 -3.42 -1.11 -14.50
C GLU A 95 -2.44 -0.59 -13.46
N LEU A 96 -1.19 -1.07 -13.47
CA LEU A 96 -0.15 -0.54 -12.59
C LEU A 96 0.08 0.96 -12.84
N THR A 97 0.18 1.34 -14.11
CA THR A 97 0.42 2.73 -14.52
C THR A 97 -0.74 3.64 -14.11
N LEU A 98 -1.98 3.20 -14.33
CA LEU A 98 -3.18 3.94 -13.91
C LEU A 98 -3.24 4.09 -12.40
N SER A 99 -2.90 3.04 -11.65
CA SER A 99 -2.90 3.05 -10.19
C SER A 99 -1.82 3.96 -9.62
N ALA A 100 -0.62 3.90 -10.18
CA ALA A 100 0.49 4.77 -9.80
C ALA A 100 0.19 6.24 -10.11
N GLN A 101 -0.42 6.53 -11.27
CA GLN A 101 -0.82 7.90 -11.61
C GLN A 101 -1.90 8.43 -10.67
N ALA A 102 -2.94 7.63 -10.41
CA ALA A 102 -3.98 8.01 -9.47
C ALA A 102 -3.41 8.24 -8.06
N LEU A 103 -2.42 7.44 -7.64
CA LEU A 103 -1.72 7.66 -6.38
C LEU A 103 -0.97 8.99 -6.36
N ALA A 104 -0.25 9.31 -7.43
CA ALA A 104 0.47 10.57 -7.56
C ALA A 104 -0.50 11.78 -7.52
N ASP A 105 -1.64 11.68 -8.21
CA ASP A 105 -2.64 12.76 -8.27
C ASP A 105 -3.26 13.01 -6.89
N VAL A 106 -3.72 11.95 -6.19
CA VAL A 106 -4.31 12.09 -4.85
C VAL A 106 -3.27 12.54 -3.82
N SER A 107 -2.03 12.03 -3.94
CA SER A 107 -0.92 12.47 -3.08
C SER A 107 -0.68 13.98 -3.24
N ALA A 108 -0.63 14.48 -4.48
CA ALA A 108 -0.44 15.89 -4.77
C ALA A 108 -1.60 16.76 -4.23
N ASP A 109 -2.85 16.32 -4.42
CA ASP A 109 -4.03 17.01 -3.89
C ASP A 109 -4.02 17.13 -2.35
N MET A 110 -3.40 16.16 -1.68
CA MET A 110 -3.26 16.13 -0.22
C MET A 110 -1.96 16.79 0.28
N GLY A 111 -1.16 17.36 -0.63
CA GLY A 111 0.11 18.02 -0.29
C GLY A 111 1.24 17.07 0.08
N LEU A 112 1.13 15.79 -0.30
CA LEU A 112 2.16 14.77 -0.10
C LEU A 112 3.20 14.82 -1.22
N ILE A 113 4.45 14.53 -0.88
CA ILE A 113 5.56 14.43 -1.82
C ILE A 113 6.01 12.96 -1.89
N LEU A 114 5.96 12.39 -3.10
CA LEU A 114 6.51 11.06 -3.40
C LEU A 114 7.99 11.19 -3.80
N ASN A 115 8.84 10.27 -3.33
CA ASN A 115 10.26 10.18 -3.69
C ASN A 115 10.52 9.35 -4.96
#